data_AF-A0A223LNC8-F1
#
_entry.id   AF-A0A223LNC8-F1
#
_cell.length_a   1.000
_cell.length_b   1.000
_cell.length_c   1.000
_cell.angle_alpha   90.00
_cell.angle_beta   90.00
_cell.angle_gamma   90.00
#
_symmetry.space_group_name_H-M   'P 1'
#
loop_
_entity.id
_entity.type
_entity.pdbx_description
1 polymer ?
#
loop_
_entity_poly.entity_id
_entity_poly.type
_entity_poly.pdbx_seq_one_letter_code
_entity_poly.pdbx_strand_id
1 'polypeptide(L)'
;MKKSKGDAQYYLEKEGDIYHLVKRVKTFSKKLTQGKTKATTKTVSDFSFTKNNFEDIDFNANGLREKDKSIIVQMVEEIEGLHAD
;
A
#
# COMPACT_ATOMS: atom_id res chain seq x y z
N MET A 1 3.73 4.93 -8.83
CA MET A 1 2.43 4.28 -9.16
C MET A 1 1.46 4.41 -7.98
N LYS A 2 0.16 4.54 -8.24
CA LYS A 2 -0.90 4.56 -7.21
C LYS A 2 -2.00 3.56 -7.56
N LYS A 3 -2.41 2.71 -6.60
CA LYS A 3 -3.53 1.76 -6.73
C LYS A 3 -4.47 1.91 -5.55
N SER A 4 -5.79 1.81 -5.77
CA SER A 4 -6.78 1.89 -4.69
C SER A 4 -7.68 0.65 -4.73
N LYS A 5 -7.94 0.05 -3.57
CA LYS A 5 -8.81 -1.13 -3.44
C LYS A 5 -9.68 -0.99 -2.20
N GLY A 6 -10.95 -0.65 -2.41
CA GLY A 6 -11.87 -0.28 -1.33
C GLY A 6 -11.35 0.93 -0.54
N ASP A 7 -11.25 0.78 0.78
CA ASP A 7 -10.71 1.81 1.68
C ASP A 7 -9.18 1.89 1.71
N ALA A 8 -8.47 0.95 1.07
CA ALA A 8 -7.01 0.94 1.04
C ALA A 8 -6.46 1.65 -0.21
N GLN A 9 -5.41 2.42 -0.01
CA GLN A 9 -4.65 3.13 -1.05
C GLN A 9 -3.18 2.72 -0.94
N TYR A 10 -2.60 2.33 -2.06
CA TYR A 10 -1.22 1.88 -2.20
C TYR A 10 -0.49 2.86 -3.11
N TYR A 11 0.68 3.27 -2.67
CA TYR A 11 1.61 4.07 -3.44
C TYR A 11 2.91 3.28 -3.50
N LEU A 12 3.40 3.06 -4.71
CA LEU A 12 4.65 2.35 -4.96
C LEU A 12 5.51 3.19 -5.87
N GLU A 13 6.68 3.57 -5.40
CA GLU A 13 7.68 4.31 -6.15
C GLU A 13 8.92 3.43 -6.31
N LYS A 14 9.57 3.50 -7.46
CA LYS A 14 10.81 2.77 -7.73
C LYS A 14 11.93 3.77 -7.95
N GLU A 15 13.02 3.61 -7.22
CA GLU A 15 14.25 4.39 -7.36
C GLU A 15 15.43 3.41 -7.46
N GLY A 16 15.97 3.25 -8.68
CA GLY A 16 16.96 2.21 -8.95
C GLY A 16 16.38 0.81 -8.74
N ASP A 17 16.93 0.04 -7.81
CA ASP A 17 16.45 -1.32 -7.43
C ASP A 17 15.52 -1.31 -6.21
N ILE A 18 15.28 -0.14 -5.61
CA ILE A 18 14.54 0.01 -4.38
C ILE A 18 13.10 0.42 -4.68
N TYR A 19 12.15 -0.27 -4.07
CA TYR A 19 10.73 0.03 -4.09
C TYR A 19 10.31 0.64 -2.77
N HIS A 20 9.75 1.85 -2.81
CA HIS A 20 9.17 2.51 -1.65
C HIS A 20 7.65 2.32 -1.67
N LEU A 21 7.12 1.61 -0.67
CA LEU A 21 5.70 1.35 -0.52
C LEU A 21 5.11 2.17 0.62
N VAL A 22 4.04 2.90 0.30
CA VAL A 22 3.18 3.55 1.28
C VAL A 22 1.77 3.00 1.16
N LYS A 23 1.28 2.40 2.25
CA LYS A 23 -0.11 1.99 2.39
C LYS A 23 -0.86 2.96 3.28
N ARG A 24 -2.00 3.44 2.80
CA ARG A 24 -2.94 4.26 3.55
C ARG A 24 -4.32 3.61 3.57
N VAL A 25 -5.06 3.80 4.66
CA VAL A 25 -6.42 3.28 4.81
C VAL A 25 -7.36 4.41 5.20
N LYS A 26 -8.51 4.47 4.55
CA LYS A 26 -9.62 5.34 4.94
C LYS A 26 -10.25 4.79 6.21
N THR A 27 -10.32 5.63 7.22
CA THR A 27 -10.96 5.38 8.50
C THR A 27 -12.06 6.40 8.73
N PHE A 28 -13.21 5.93 9.20
CA PHE A 28 -14.37 6.75 9.54
C PHE A 28 -14.44 6.86 11.06
N SER A 29 -14.06 8.01 11.60
CA SER A 29 -14.09 8.24 13.04
C SER A 29 -15.23 9.20 13.39
N LYS A 30 -16.16 8.77 14.25
CA LYS A 30 -17.20 9.63 14.84
C LYS A 30 -16.67 10.55 15.95
N LYS A 31 -15.49 10.24 16.52
CA LYS A 31 -14.94 10.89 17.73
C LYS A 31 -14.41 12.31 17.52
N LEU A 32 -14.15 12.74 16.28
CA LEU A 32 -13.46 14.00 15.98
C LEU A 32 -14.37 15.12 15.47
N THR A 33 -15.63 14.85 15.17
CA THR A 33 -16.52 15.81 14.52
C THR A 33 -17.95 15.60 15.00
N GLN A 34 -18.42 16.47 15.90
CA GLN A 34 -19.80 16.61 16.40
C GLN A 34 -20.87 16.02 15.47
N GLY A 35 -21.14 14.70 15.57
CA GLY A 35 -22.19 14.01 14.80
C GLY A 35 -22.00 13.83 13.29
N LYS A 36 -20.92 14.33 12.65
CA LYS A 36 -20.69 14.14 11.19
C LYS A 36 -19.56 13.14 10.95
N THR A 37 -19.83 12.03 10.27
CA THR A 37 -18.79 11.05 9.90
C THR A 37 -17.88 11.64 8.82
N LYS A 38 -16.66 12.04 9.17
CA LYS A 38 -15.64 12.48 8.20
C LYS A 38 -14.71 11.32 7.88
N ALA A 39 -14.54 11.03 6.59
CA ALA A 39 -13.52 10.09 6.14
C ALA A 39 -12.13 10.73 6.33
N THR A 40 -11.25 10.03 7.02
CA THR A 40 -9.84 10.43 7.17
C THR A 40 -8.96 9.30 6.65
N THR A 41 -7.90 9.65 5.93
CA THR A 41 -6.94 8.66 5.44
C THR A 41 -5.74 8.65 6.36
N LYS A 42 -5.37 7.48 6.89
CA LYS A 42 -4.19 7.31 7.75
C LYS A 42 -3.17 6.41 7.06
N THR A 43 -1.89 6.78 7.10
CA THR A 43 -0.80 5.88 6.71
C THR A 43 -0.68 4.76 7.73
N VAL A 44 -0.76 3.52 7.27
CA VAL A 44 -0.66 2.33 8.11
C VAL A 44 0.64 1.58 7.88
N SER A 45 1.25 1.73 6.70
CA SER A 45 2.55 1.15 6.37
C SER A 45 3.34 2.12 5.49
N ASP A 46 4.63 2.22 5.74
CA ASP A 46 5.59 3.08 5.03
C ASP A 46 6.95 2.40 5.16
N PHE A 47 7.44 1.81 4.07
CA PHE A 47 8.72 1.09 4.07
C PHE A 47 9.29 0.93 2.66
N SER A 48 10.58 0.65 2.60
CA SER A 48 11.29 0.34 1.36
C SER A 48 11.73 -1.12 1.33
N PHE A 49 11.73 -1.71 0.14
CA PHE A 49 12.18 -3.08 -0.09
C PHE A 49 12.84 -3.22 -1.46
N THR A 50 13.63 -4.27 -1.66
CA THR A 50 14.12 -4.71 -2.97
C THR A 50 13.38 -5.98 -3.37
N LYS A 51 13.41 -6.36 -4.66
CA LYS A 51 12.77 -7.62 -5.10
C LYS A 51 13.22 -8.84 -4.29
N ASN A 52 14.51 -8.90 -3.96
CA ASN A 52 15.08 -10.02 -3.20
C ASN A 52 14.56 -10.10 -1.77
N ASN A 53 14.25 -8.95 -1.15
CA ASN A 53 13.76 -8.89 0.24
C ASN A 53 12.23 -8.84 0.31
N PHE A 54 11.52 -8.88 -0.81
CA PHE A 54 10.07 -8.77 -0.82
C PHE A 54 9.39 -9.96 -0.12
N GLU A 55 9.99 -11.15 -0.23
CA GLU A 55 9.45 -12.35 0.40
C GLU A 55 9.63 -12.37 1.93
N ASP A 56 10.59 -11.59 2.44
CA ASP A 56 10.88 -11.41 3.87
C ASP A 56 9.92 -10.42 4.56
N ILE A 57 9.08 -9.71 3.79
CA ILE A 57 8.13 -8.75 4.37
C ILE A 57 7.01 -9.50 5.08
N ASP A 58 6.80 -9.18 6.35
CA ASP A 58 5.67 -9.69 7.12
C ASP A 58 4.36 -8.98 6.72
N PHE A 59 3.56 -9.65 5.88
CA PHE A 59 2.26 -9.16 5.41
C PHE A 59 1.12 -9.34 6.43
N ASN A 60 1.41 -9.74 7.68
CA ASN A 60 0.45 -9.77 8.78
C ASN A 60 0.74 -8.70 9.84
N ALA A 61 1.84 -7.95 9.68
CA ALA A 61 2.26 -6.89 10.57
C ALA A 61 2.08 -5.49 9.96
N ASN A 62 2.23 -4.46 10.81
CA ASN A 62 2.33 -3.05 10.40
C ASN A 62 1.22 -2.58 9.44
N GLY A 63 -0.02 -3.02 9.68
CA GLY A 63 -1.17 -2.60 8.89
C GLY A 63 -1.27 -3.21 7.49
N LEU A 64 -0.37 -4.13 7.12
CA LEU A 64 -0.50 -5.00 5.96
C LEU A 64 -1.42 -6.20 6.28
N ARG A 65 -1.90 -6.82 5.21
CA ARG A 65 -2.69 -8.06 5.20
C ARG A 65 -2.18 -8.92 4.06
N GLU A 66 -2.34 -10.24 4.15
CA GLU A 66 -1.89 -11.17 3.09
C GLU A 66 -2.41 -10.80 1.69
N LYS A 67 -3.66 -10.34 1.60
CA LYS A 67 -4.26 -9.88 0.33
C LYS A 67 -3.54 -8.69 -0.30
N ASP A 68 -2.78 -7.93 0.47
CA ASP A 68 -2.02 -6.79 -0.01
C ASP A 68 -0.77 -7.23 -0.76
N LYS A 69 -0.19 -8.39 -0.41
CA LYS A 69 0.95 -8.98 -1.13
C LYS A 69 0.66 -9.08 -2.62
N SER A 70 -0.49 -9.66 -2.99
CA SER A 70 -0.91 -9.78 -4.41
C SER A 70 -1.04 -8.41 -5.10
N ILE A 71 -1.52 -7.38 -4.40
CA ILE A 71 -1.66 -6.03 -4.96
C ILE A 71 -0.28 -5.43 -5.22
N ILE A 72 0.65 -5.59 -4.28
CA ILE A 72 1.99 -5.01 -4.37
C ILE A 72 2.81 -5.74 -5.45
N VAL A 73 2.70 -7.06 -5.55
CA VAL A 73 3.30 -7.85 -6.64
C VAL A 73 2.84 -7.32 -8.00
N GLN A 74 1.52 -7.17 -8.20
CA GLN A 74 1.01 -6.60 -9.45
C GLN A 74 1.56 -5.20 -9.71
N MET A 75 1.66 -4.34 -8.69
CA MET A 75 2.22 -3.00 -8.86
C MET A 75 3.71 -3.04 -9.24
N VAL A 76 4.48 -3.98 -8.69
CA VAL A 76 5.88 -4.19 -9.08
C VAL A 76 5.95 -4.65 -10.53
N GLU A 77 5.17 -5.65 -10.92
CA GLU A 77 5.13 -6.15 -12.31
C GLU A 77 4.74 -5.06 -13.32
N GLU A 78 3.75 -4.22 -12.98
CA GLU A 78 3.33 -3.07 -13.79
C GLU A 78 4.44 -2.02 -13.92
N ILE A 79 5.19 -1.72 -12.85
CA ILE A 79 6.33 -0.78 -12.90
C ILE A 79 7.49 -1.33 -13.73
N GLU A 80 7.73 -2.64 -13.66
CA GLU A 80 8.79 -3.29 -14.44
C GLU A 80 8.46 -3.46 -15.92
N GLY A 81 7.22 -3.17 -16.33
CA GLY A 81 6.78 -3.37 -17.71
C GLY A 81 6.59 -4.85 -18.08
N LEU A 82 6.40 -5.74 -17.10
CA LEU A 82 6.12 -7.17 -17.32
C LEU A 82 4.70 -7.43 -17.85
N HIS A 83 3.87 -6.39 -17.97
CA HIS A 83 2.59 -6.36 -18.67
C HIS A 83 2.54 -5.12 -19.59
N ALA A 84 3.35 -5.14 -20.65
CA ALA A 84 3.16 -4.27 -21.81
C ALA A 84 2.82 -5.17 -23.00
N ASP A 85 1.52 -5.29 -23.28
CA ASP A 85 1.00 -5.72 -24.59
C ASP A 85 0.37 -4.48 -25.26
#